data_AF-A0AA90TH89-F1
#
_entry.id   AF-A0AA90TH89-F1
#
_cell.length_a   1.000
_cell.length_b   1.000
_cell.length_c   1.000
_cell.angle_alpha   90.00
_cell.angle_beta   90.00
_cell.angle_gamma   90.00
#
_symmetry.space_group_name_H-M   'P 1'
#
loop_
_entity.id
_entity.type
_entity.pdbx_description
1 polymer ?
#
loop_
_entity_poly.entity_id
_entity_poly.type
_entity_poly.pdbx_seq_one_letter_code
_entity_poly.pdbx_strand_id
1 'polypeptide(L)'
;MSLAPGKAPPAITVNSAPASQAGAIVAGRMLHTMLRGRDVDVSLDFYQRICGMRLLRRMDFSEGRFTLAFVGYGEENDTTVLELTHNWDQREYAIGTAYGHIAIGVADIFAATQDAAAAKLRTPLQVQLHLALALEAGYQTGEKPVMAALVETVLSRQPDDREPTLTRHGYRLKDMVEQFDAKPAEIRALFNNKLEPARTAELRDRMLAAGLPI
;
A
#
# COMPACT_ATOMS: atom_id res chain seq x y z
N MET A 1 33.72 3.71 18.07
CA MET A 1 32.91 2.49 18.28
C MET A 1 32.31 2.11 16.93
N SER A 2 32.75 1.01 16.34
CA SER A 2 32.28 0.51 15.04
C SER A 2 31.01 -0.30 15.27
N LEU A 3 29.91 0.09 14.61
CA LEU A 3 28.65 -0.65 14.61
C LEU A 3 28.83 -1.91 13.75
N ALA A 4 28.58 -3.07 14.35
CA ALA A 4 28.63 -4.36 13.66
C ALA A 4 27.57 -4.41 12.55
N PRO A 5 27.84 -5.07 11.41
CA PRO A 5 26.87 -5.20 10.33
C PRO A 5 25.68 -6.06 10.77
N GLY A 6 24.47 -5.52 10.58
CA GLY A 6 23.21 -6.18 10.89
C GLY A 6 23.08 -7.53 10.17
N LYS A 7 22.66 -8.55 10.93
CA LYS A 7 22.42 -9.90 10.44
C LYS A 7 21.33 -9.87 9.36
N ALA A 8 21.64 -10.33 8.15
CA ALA A 8 20.66 -10.47 7.07
C ALA A 8 19.45 -11.30 7.54
N PRO A 9 18.22 -10.95 7.13
CA PRO A 9 17.03 -11.73 7.45
C PRO A 9 17.19 -13.17 6.91
N PRO A 10 16.65 -14.18 7.61
CA PRO A 10 16.79 -15.57 7.17
C PRO A 10 16.13 -15.76 5.80
N ALA A 11 16.90 -16.34 4.86
CA ALA A 11 16.36 -16.76 3.58
C ALA A 11 15.20 -17.75 3.81
N ILE A 12 14.06 -17.51 3.16
CA ILE A 12 12.93 -18.44 3.16
C ILE A 12 13.44 -19.72 2.49
N THR A 13 13.72 -20.73 3.31
CA THR A 13 14.16 -22.03 2.81
C THR A 13 12.91 -22.78 2.37
N VAL A 14 12.77 -23.00 1.06
CA VAL A 14 11.75 -23.90 0.53
C VAL A 14 12.20 -25.31 0.88
N ASN A 15 11.61 -25.89 1.92
CA ASN A 15 11.83 -27.30 2.26
C ASN A 15 11.32 -28.16 1.09
N SER A 16 12.22 -28.76 0.32
CA SER A 16 11.87 -29.85 -0.57
C SER A 16 11.52 -31.07 0.29
N ALA A 17 10.23 -31.40 0.37
CA ALA A 17 9.77 -32.60 1.05
C ALA A 17 10.36 -33.86 0.38
N PRO A 18 10.74 -34.91 1.15
CA PRO A 18 11.19 -36.16 0.56
C PRO A 18 10.01 -36.87 -0.10
N ALA A 19 10.22 -37.34 -1.32
CA ALA A 19 9.22 -38.07 -2.10
C ALA A 19 8.90 -39.41 -1.41
N SER A 20 7.75 -39.50 -0.76
CA SER A 20 7.17 -40.78 -0.31
C SER A 20 6.06 -41.20 -1.27
N GLN A 21 5.97 -42.51 -1.49
CA GLN A 21 5.11 -43.18 -2.46
C GLN A 21 3.63 -42.84 -2.23
N ALA A 22 3.09 -41.93 -3.03
CA ALA A 22 1.66 -41.68 -3.23
C ALA A 22 1.44 -41.49 -4.73
N GLY A 23 0.32 -42.01 -5.27
CA GLY A 23 0.04 -42.12 -6.71
C GLY A 23 0.47 -40.89 -7.52
N ALA A 24 1.10 -41.14 -8.67
CA ALA A 24 1.75 -40.17 -9.56
C ALA A 24 1.36 -38.71 -9.29
N ILE A 25 2.08 -38.05 -8.39
CA ILE A 25 1.92 -36.61 -8.15
C ILE A 25 2.36 -35.94 -9.44
N VAL A 26 1.40 -35.34 -10.16
CA VAL A 26 1.71 -34.49 -11.31
C VAL A 26 2.55 -33.34 -10.79
N ALA A 27 3.80 -33.25 -11.25
CA ALA A 27 4.66 -32.12 -10.98
C ALA A 27 4.03 -30.87 -11.63
N GLY A 28 3.28 -30.11 -10.84
CA GLY A 28 2.61 -28.88 -11.27
C GLY A 28 3.42 -27.64 -10.90
N ARG A 29 3.29 -26.58 -11.72
CA ARG A 29 3.85 -25.25 -11.46
C ARG A 29 2.78 -24.20 -11.71
N MET A 30 2.71 -23.19 -10.84
CA MET A 30 1.94 -21.98 -11.11
C MET A 30 2.59 -21.23 -12.28
N LEU A 31 1.82 -20.97 -13.34
CA LEU A 31 2.33 -20.29 -14.53
C LEU A 31 2.15 -18.79 -14.42
N HIS A 32 0.90 -18.37 -14.24
CA HIS A 32 0.57 -16.97 -14.07
C HIS A 32 -0.67 -16.79 -13.20
N THR A 33 -0.81 -15.59 -12.66
CA THR A 33 -2.08 -15.07 -12.16
C THR A 33 -2.52 -13.94 -13.09
N MET A 34 -3.81 -13.82 -13.35
CA MET A 34 -4.33 -12.84 -14.31
C MET A 34 -5.19 -11.79 -13.61
N LEU A 35 -4.94 -10.53 -13.94
CA LEU A 35 -5.75 -9.38 -13.53
C LEU A 35 -6.30 -8.65 -14.75
N ARG A 36 -7.56 -8.23 -14.67
CA ARG A 36 -8.15 -7.35 -15.67
C ARG A 36 -7.96 -5.89 -15.29
N GLY A 37 -7.54 -5.07 -16.24
CA GLY A 37 -7.28 -3.64 -16.06
C GLY A 37 -8.00 -2.77 -17.08
N ARG A 38 -8.27 -1.52 -16.68
CA ARG A 38 -8.86 -0.49 -17.57
C ARG A 38 -7.88 -0.06 -18.67
N ASP A 39 -6.60 -0.06 -18.39
CA ASP A 39 -5.56 0.42 -19.31
C ASP A 39 -4.29 -0.39 -19.06
N VAL A 40 -3.83 -1.08 -20.10
CA VAL A 40 -2.65 -1.94 -20.02
C VAL A 40 -1.37 -1.14 -19.89
N ASP A 41 -1.27 0.02 -20.53
CA ASP A 41 -0.05 0.84 -20.55
C ASP A 41 0.16 1.51 -19.19
N VAL A 42 -0.91 2.01 -18.56
CA VAL A 42 -0.89 2.50 -17.18
C VAL A 42 -0.46 1.41 -16.20
N SER A 43 -1.01 0.20 -16.37
CA SER A 43 -0.67 -0.94 -15.52
C SER A 43 0.78 -1.36 -15.69
N LEU A 44 1.27 -1.42 -16.94
CA LEU A 44 2.65 -1.73 -17.26
C LEU A 44 3.63 -0.70 -16.68
N ASP A 45 3.31 0.60 -16.78
CA ASP A 45 4.15 1.66 -16.22
C ASP A 45 4.32 1.46 -14.70
N PHE A 46 3.24 1.13 -13.97
CA PHE A 46 3.31 0.81 -12.55
C PHE A 46 4.18 -0.43 -12.27
N TYR A 47 3.86 -1.59 -12.85
CA TYR A 47 4.60 -2.83 -12.55
C TYR A 47 6.05 -2.77 -12.98
N GLN A 48 6.37 -2.10 -14.09
CA GLN A 48 7.75 -1.98 -14.55
C GLN A 48 8.54 -0.95 -13.76
N ARG A 49 7.96 0.23 -13.47
CA ARG A 49 8.72 1.33 -12.86
C ARG A 49 8.74 1.27 -11.35
N ILE A 50 7.63 0.87 -10.75
CA ILE A 50 7.45 0.88 -9.30
C ILE A 50 7.83 -0.47 -8.72
N CYS A 51 7.35 -1.55 -9.33
CA CYS A 51 7.68 -2.90 -8.86
C CYS A 51 8.97 -3.45 -9.48
N GLY A 52 9.53 -2.83 -10.52
CA GLY A 52 10.77 -3.29 -11.15
C GLY A 52 10.62 -4.56 -12.00
N MET A 53 9.40 -4.91 -12.42
CA MET A 53 9.16 -6.04 -13.31
C MET A 53 9.58 -5.72 -14.75
N ARG A 54 9.80 -6.75 -15.56
CA ARG A 54 10.02 -6.63 -17.00
C ARG A 54 8.78 -7.07 -17.78
N LEU A 55 8.44 -6.35 -18.84
CA LEU A 55 7.52 -6.84 -19.87
C LEU A 55 8.17 -7.99 -20.63
N LEU A 56 7.57 -9.16 -20.53
CA LEU A 56 8.05 -10.39 -21.15
C LEU A 56 7.40 -10.60 -22.52
N ARG A 57 6.09 -10.37 -22.60
CA ARG A 57 5.29 -10.59 -23.81
C ARG A 57 4.06 -9.70 -23.82
N ARG A 58 3.73 -9.12 -24.97
CA ARG A 58 2.49 -8.38 -25.23
C ARG A 58 1.85 -8.90 -26.50
N MET A 59 0.53 -9.05 -26.49
CA MET A 59 -0.24 -9.52 -27.64
C MET A 59 -1.54 -8.74 -27.73
N ASP A 60 -1.85 -8.25 -28.93
CA ASP A 60 -3.10 -7.58 -29.23
C ASP A 60 -3.97 -8.50 -30.10
N PHE A 61 -5.22 -8.67 -29.71
CA PHE A 61 -6.21 -9.47 -30.41
C PHE A 61 -7.28 -8.54 -30.96
N SER A 62 -7.06 -8.02 -32.16
CA SER A 62 -7.91 -7.01 -32.81
C SER A 62 -9.34 -7.49 -33.04
N GLU A 63 -9.55 -8.74 -33.45
CA GLU A 63 -10.89 -9.33 -33.63
C GLU A 63 -11.64 -9.46 -32.30
N GLY A 64 -10.93 -9.86 -31.24
CA GLY A 64 -11.49 -9.98 -29.89
C GLY A 64 -11.55 -8.67 -29.10
N ARG A 65 -10.89 -7.62 -29.60
CA ARG A 65 -10.75 -6.29 -28.97
C ARG A 65 -10.19 -6.35 -27.54
N PHE A 66 -9.08 -7.05 -27.36
CA PHE A 66 -8.35 -7.08 -26.09
C PHE A 66 -6.83 -7.18 -26.27
N THR A 67 -6.11 -6.74 -25.24
CA THR A 67 -4.65 -6.84 -25.12
C THR A 67 -4.29 -7.70 -23.91
N LEU A 68 -3.28 -8.56 -24.08
CA LEU A 68 -2.63 -9.28 -23.00
C LEU A 68 -1.19 -8.78 -22.84
N ALA A 69 -0.75 -8.59 -21.59
CA ALA A 69 0.64 -8.30 -21.28
C ALA A 69 1.13 -9.13 -20.09
N PHE A 70 2.28 -9.78 -20.25
CA PHE A 70 2.89 -10.64 -19.24
C PHE A 70 4.10 -9.93 -18.64
N VAL A 71 4.10 -9.75 -17.32
CA VAL A 71 5.19 -9.09 -16.58
C VAL A 71 5.68 -9.95 -15.43
N GLY A 72 6.97 -9.88 -15.13
CA GLY A 72 7.56 -10.62 -14.02
C GLY A 72 9.03 -10.30 -13.78
N TYR A 73 9.65 -11.06 -12.88
CA TYR A 73 11.07 -10.90 -12.51
C TYR A 73 11.99 -11.89 -13.23
N GLY A 74 11.44 -12.84 -13.99
CA GLY A 74 12.17 -13.85 -14.75
C GLY A 74 11.38 -14.30 -15.97
N GLU A 75 11.92 -15.27 -16.71
CA GLU A 75 11.28 -15.83 -17.90
C GLU A 75 10.01 -16.63 -17.55
N GLU A 76 9.03 -16.65 -18.45
CA GLU A 76 7.71 -17.30 -18.23
C GLU A 76 7.84 -18.83 -18.04
N ASN A 77 8.88 -19.43 -18.62
CA ASN A 77 9.14 -20.88 -18.52
C ASN A 77 9.62 -21.29 -17.12
N ASP A 78 10.28 -20.38 -16.41
CA ASP A 78 10.96 -20.68 -15.15
C ASP A 78 10.26 -20.07 -13.94
N THR A 79 9.45 -19.02 -14.14
CA THR A 79 8.86 -18.23 -13.07
C THR A 79 7.35 -18.07 -13.20
N THR A 80 6.69 -17.76 -12.08
CA THR A 80 5.28 -17.34 -12.09
C THR A 80 5.21 -15.87 -12.48
N VAL A 81 4.39 -15.53 -13.46
CA VAL A 81 4.27 -14.17 -13.99
C VAL A 81 2.88 -13.58 -13.76
N LEU A 82 2.75 -12.26 -13.87
CA LEU A 82 1.48 -11.56 -13.86
C LEU A 82 1.01 -11.35 -15.30
N GLU A 83 -0.19 -11.84 -15.59
CA GLU A 83 -0.91 -11.52 -16.83
C GLU A 83 -1.85 -10.34 -16.59
N LEU A 84 -1.74 -9.33 -17.43
CA LEU A 84 -2.62 -8.17 -17.48
C LEU A 84 -3.50 -8.29 -18.71
N THR A 85 -4.82 -8.34 -18.52
CA THR A 85 -5.79 -8.33 -19.60
C THR A 85 -6.51 -6.99 -19.66
N HIS A 86 -6.48 -6.35 -20.82
CA HIS A 86 -7.22 -5.13 -21.09
C HIS A 86 -8.22 -5.37 -22.22
N ASN A 87 -9.52 -5.38 -21.90
CA ASN A 87 -10.57 -5.37 -22.92
C ASN A 87 -10.82 -3.91 -23.34
N TRP A 88 -10.71 -3.61 -24.62
CA TRP A 88 -10.66 -2.23 -25.13
C TRP A 88 -11.95 -1.44 -24.88
N ASP A 89 -13.08 -2.13 -24.81
CA ASP A 89 -14.41 -1.52 -24.61
C ASP A 89 -14.86 -1.52 -23.15
N GLN A 90 -14.16 -2.23 -22.26
CA GLN A 90 -14.54 -2.35 -20.85
C GLN A 90 -13.68 -1.42 -19.99
N ARG A 91 -14.34 -0.46 -19.34
CA ARG A 91 -13.65 0.52 -18.50
C ARG A 91 -13.63 0.17 -17.02
N GLU A 92 -14.52 -0.69 -16.54
CA GLU A 92 -14.70 -0.89 -15.10
C GLU A 92 -14.81 -2.37 -14.75
N TYR A 93 -14.21 -2.75 -13.62
CA TYR A 93 -14.28 -4.11 -13.09
C TYR A 93 -14.57 -4.02 -11.59
N ALA A 94 -15.52 -4.83 -11.14
CA ALA A 94 -15.70 -5.05 -9.71
C ALA A 94 -14.74 -6.16 -9.25
N ILE A 95 -13.86 -5.84 -8.31
CA ILE A 95 -12.92 -6.82 -7.73
C ILE A 95 -13.62 -7.88 -6.87
N GLY A 96 -14.76 -7.52 -6.25
CA GLY A 96 -15.48 -8.38 -5.31
C GLY A 96 -14.73 -8.55 -3.98
N THR A 97 -15.13 -9.53 -3.18
CA THR A 97 -14.54 -9.80 -1.84
C THR A 97 -13.77 -11.12 -1.77
N ALA A 98 -13.71 -11.87 -2.87
CA ALA A 98 -13.07 -13.18 -2.92
C ALA A 98 -11.55 -13.08 -3.18
N TYR A 99 -11.11 -12.11 -3.99
CA TYR A 99 -9.71 -11.93 -4.31
C TYR A 99 -9.00 -11.17 -3.19
N GLY A 100 -7.92 -11.75 -2.65
CA GLY A 100 -7.12 -11.16 -1.59
C GLY A 100 -6.05 -10.21 -2.12
N HIS A 101 -4.90 -10.75 -2.51
CA HIS A 101 -3.77 -9.99 -3.06
C HIS A 101 -2.74 -10.92 -3.73
N ILE A 102 -1.80 -10.32 -4.45
CA ILE A 102 -0.52 -10.94 -4.83
C ILE A 102 0.54 -10.38 -3.90
N ALA A 103 1.44 -11.24 -3.42
CA ALA A 103 2.57 -10.84 -2.61
C ALA A 103 3.84 -10.79 -3.45
N ILE A 104 4.60 -9.70 -3.32
CA ILE A 104 5.91 -9.51 -3.96
C ILE A 104 6.95 -9.46 -2.84
N GLY A 105 7.89 -10.40 -2.86
CA GLY A 105 9.05 -10.37 -1.98
C GLY A 105 10.13 -9.44 -2.53
N VAL A 106 10.64 -8.54 -1.69
CA VAL A 106 11.78 -7.66 -2.02
C VAL A 106 12.87 -7.84 -0.96
N ALA A 107 14.13 -7.65 -1.36
CA ALA A 107 15.27 -7.83 -0.46
C ALA A 107 15.26 -6.83 0.71
N ASP A 108 14.81 -5.61 0.44
CA ASP A 108 14.65 -4.56 1.44
C ASP A 108 13.43 -3.69 1.09
N ILE A 109 12.36 -3.83 1.87
CA ILE A 109 11.12 -3.06 1.70
C ILE A 109 11.29 -1.60 2.14
N PHE A 110 12.29 -1.32 2.99
CA PHE A 110 12.61 0.01 3.48
C PHE A 110 13.60 0.73 2.57
N ALA A 111 14.42 0.01 1.79
CA ALA A 111 15.17 0.64 0.69
C ALA A 111 14.23 1.35 -0.32
N ALA A 112 12.99 0.88 -0.45
CA ALA A 112 11.95 1.52 -1.27
C ALA A 112 11.22 2.69 -0.59
N THR A 113 11.40 2.90 0.73
CA THR A 113 10.63 3.89 1.52
C THR A 113 11.41 4.67 2.58
N GLN A 114 12.74 4.50 2.62
CA GLN A 114 13.74 5.00 3.59
C GLN A 114 13.21 5.57 4.92
N ASP A 115 13.45 4.83 6.02
CA ASP A 115 13.41 5.20 7.46
C ASP A 115 12.16 5.88 8.05
N ALA A 116 11.53 6.83 7.37
CA ALA A 116 10.41 7.61 7.87
C ALA A 116 9.16 6.75 8.17
N ALA A 117 8.89 5.75 7.32
CA ALA A 117 7.78 4.82 7.51
C ALA A 117 8.05 3.84 8.67
N ALA A 118 9.27 3.32 8.78
CA ALA A 118 9.66 2.38 9.84
C ALA A 118 9.64 3.04 11.23
N ALA A 119 10.00 4.33 11.32
CA ALA A 119 10.01 5.08 12.57
C ALA A 119 8.61 5.55 13.03
N LYS A 120 7.67 5.77 12.11
CA LYS A 120 6.35 6.39 12.41
C LYS A 120 5.18 5.42 12.40
N LEU A 121 5.27 4.30 11.68
CA LEU A 121 4.17 3.34 11.53
C LEU A 121 4.27 2.24 12.59
N ARG A 122 3.15 1.98 13.28
CA ARG A 122 3.11 1.09 14.45
C ARG A 122 2.42 -0.25 14.18
N THR A 123 1.59 -0.34 13.15
CA THR A 123 0.83 -1.55 12.83
C THR A 123 1.09 -2.03 11.40
N PRO A 124 0.97 -3.36 11.13
CA PRO A 124 1.07 -3.90 9.78
C PRO A 124 0.13 -3.22 8.78
N LEU A 125 -1.07 -2.85 9.22
CA LEU A 125 -2.05 -2.13 8.39
C LEU A 125 -1.59 -0.71 8.04
N GLN A 126 -0.96 -0.01 8.98
CA GLN A 126 -0.37 1.31 8.73
C GLN A 126 0.78 1.22 7.73
N VAL A 127 1.65 0.20 7.86
CA VAL A 127 2.74 -0.06 6.90
C VAL A 127 2.17 -0.32 5.51
N GLN A 128 1.18 -1.20 5.38
CA GLN A 128 0.55 -1.52 4.10
C GLN A 128 -0.10 -0.30 3.46
N LEU A 129 -0.89 0.47 4.21
CA LEU A 129 -1.59 1.65 3.69
C LEU A 129 -0.61 2.73 3.19
N HIS A 130 0.40 3.07 3.99
CA HIS A 130 1.31 4.16 3.64
C HIS A 130 2.31 3.76 2.58
N LEU A 131 2.71 2.49 2.54
CA LEU A 131 3.48 1.96 1.42
C LEU A 131 2.67 2.08 0.12
N ALA A 132 1.41 1.65 0.12
CA ALA A 132 0.54 1.77 -1.06
C ALA A 132 0.41 3.24 -1.52
N LEU A 133 0.13 4.16 -0.58
CA LEU A 133 -0.01 5.58 -0.88
C LEU A 133 1.30 6.24 -1.36
N ALA A 134 2.45 5.85 -0.80
CA ALA A 134 3.75 6.39 -1.24
C ALA A 134 4.12 5.93 -2.64
N LEU A 135 3.87 4.65 -2.96
CA LEU A 135 4.09 4.12 -4.29
C LEU A 135 3.14 4.76 -5.32
N GLU A 136 1.87 4.97 -4.94
CA GLU A 136 0.90 5.68 -5.79
C GLU A 136 1.30 7.13 -6.02
N ALA A 137 1.71 7.86 -4.97
CA ALA A 137 2.18 9.22 -5.09
C ALA A 137 3.42 9.32 -5.99
N GLY A 138 4.37 8.39 -5.84
CA GLY A 138 5.59 8.35 -6.66
C GLY A 138 5.30 8.05 -8.12
N TYR A 139 4.32 7.18 -8.38
CA TYR A 139 3.81 6.95 -9.72
C TYR A 139 3.21 8.23 -10.32
N GLN A 140 2.36 8.94 -9.58
CA GLN A 140 1.69 10.16 -10.04
C GLN A 140 2.66 11.32 -10.27
N THR A 141 3.73 11.46 -9.46
CA THR A 141 4.72 12.54 -9.58
C THR A 141 5.90 12.20 -10.49
N GLY A 142 6.06 10.93 -10.86
CA GLY A 142 7.18 10.44 -11.67
C GLY A 142 8.53 10.41 -10.94
N GLU A 143 8.54 10.57 -9.61
CA GLU A 143 9.75 10.61 -8.78
C GLU A 143 10.46 9.24 -8.72
N LYS A 144 11.80 9.22 -8.89
CA LYS A 144 12.61 7.99 -8.91
C LYS A 144 14.00 8.19 -8.28
N PRO A 145 14.42 7.31 -7.35
CA PRO A 145 13.57 6.35 -6.61
C PRO A 145 12.48 7.07 -5.80
N VAL A 146 11.47 6.35 -5.29
CA VAL A 146 10.52 6.93 -4.32
C VAL A 146 11.33 7.35 -3.10
N MET A 147 11.50 8.67 -2.88
CA MET A 147 12.39 9.14 -1.82
C MET A 147 11.69 9.23 -0.47
N ALA A 148 12.50 9.16 0.58
CA ALA A 148 12.06 9.40 1.96
C ALA A 148 11.21 10.68 2.07
N ALA A 149 11.58 11.74 1.33
CA ALA A 149 10.84 13.00 1.31
C ALA A 149 9.39 12.83 0.83
N LEU A 150 9.17 12.11 -0.28
CA LEU A 150 7.84 11.83 -0.78
C LEU A 150 7.05 10.94 0.19
N VAL A 151 7.69 9.92 0.74
CA VAL A 151 7.12 9.07 1.80
C VAL A 151 6.72 9.93 3.00
N GLU A 152 7.56 10.89 3.41
CA GLU A 152 7.27 11.84 4.48
C GLU A 152 6.09 12.75 4.15
N THR A 153 5.91 13.18 2.90
CA THR A 153 4.70 13.95 2.55
C THR A 153 3.43 13.12 2.69
N VAL A 154 3.48 11.84 2.33
CA VAL A 154 2.36 10.90 2.51
C VAL A 154 2.14 10.60 3.98
N LEU A 155 3.21 10.37 4.74
CA LEU A 155 3.18 10.21 6.20
C LEU A 155 2.82 11.49 6.93
N SER A 156 3.03 12.68 6.37
CA SER A 156 2.60 13.93 7.03
C SER A 156 1.09 14.11 6.92
N ARG A 157 0.44 13.40 6.00
CA ARG A 157 -0.96 13.66 5.68
C ARG A 157 -1.95 13.08 6.66
N GLN A 158 -1.71 11.98 7.41
CA GLN A 158 -2.78 11.35 8.22
C GLN A 158 -2.43 10.46 9.45
N PRO A 159 -1.19 10.17 9.88
CA PRO A 159 -0.97 9.17 10.93
C PRO A 159 -1.32 9.65 12.35
N ASP A 160 -1.15 10.93 12.67
CA ASP A 160 -1.39 11.50 14.01
C ASP A 160 -2.48 12.58 14.02
N ASP A 161 -3.23 12.74 12.94
CA ASP A 161 -4.37 13.65 12.95
C ASP A 161 -5.38 13.18 14.00
N ARG A 162 -5.74 14.10 14.89
CA ARG A 162 -6.58 13.83 16.06
C ARG A 162 -7.92 13.21 15.68
N GLU A 163 -8.45 13.57 14.51
CA GLU A 163 -9.74 13.11 14.00
C GLU A 163 -9.79 11.58 13.75
N PRO A 164 -8.87 10.98 12.96
CA PRO A 164 -8.74 9.53 12.86
C PRO A 164 -8.53 8.81 14.20
N THR A 165 -7.72 9.37 15.11
CA THR A 165 -7.48 8.77 16.43
C THR A 165 -8.74 8.76 17.28
N LEU A 166 -9.42 9.88 17.38
CA LEU A 166 -10.67 10.01 18.12
C LEU A 166 -11.79 9.16 17.54
N THR A 167 -11.90 9.09 16.21
CA THR A 167 -12.87 8.23 15.54
C THR A 167 -12.66 6.75 15.88
N ARG A 168 -11.41 6.27 15.96
CA ARG A 168 -11.09 4.89 16.41
C ARG A 168 -11.46 4.63 17.86
N HIS A 169 -11.39 5.66 18.70
CA HIS A 169 -11.80 5.59 20.11
C HIS A 169 -13.30 5.86 20.32
N GLY A 170 -14.08 5.91 19.24
CA GLY A 170 -15.53 6.04 19.29
C GLY A 170 -16.05 7.48 19.37
N TYR A 171 -15.18 8.48 19.35
CA TYR A 171 -15.56 9.89 19.37
C TYR A 171 -15.82 10.37 17.93
N ARG A 172 -17.08 10.66 17.59
CA ARG A 172 -17.42 11.29 16.31
C ARG A 172 -17.53 12.80 16.48
N LEU A 173 -17.45 13.51 15.35
CA LEU A 173 -17.59 14.98 15.29
C LEU A 173 -18.84 15.48 16.02
N LYS A 174 -19.97 14.78 15.89
CA LYS A 174 -21.23 15.14 16.55
C LYS A 174 -21.11 15.08 18.08
N ASP A 175 -20.52 14.00 18.58
CA ASP A 175 -20.37 13.77 20.03
C ASP A 175 -19.44 14.84 20.64
N MET A 176 -18.41 15.23 19.90
CA MET A 176 -17.47 16.28 20.35
C MET A 176 -18.08 17.68 20.33
N VAL A 177 -18.91 17.99 19.32
CA VAL A 177 -19.66 19.24 19.25
C VAL A 177 -20.59 19.37 20.46
N GLU A 178 -21.29 18.29 20.81
CA GLU A 178 -22.20 18.24 21.96
C GLU A 178 -21.45 18.26 23.31
N GLN A 179 -20.37 17.51 23.45
CA GLN A 179 -19.62 17.36 24.71
C GLN A 179 -18.75 18.57 25.05
N PHE A 180 -18.21 19.28 24.04
CA PHE A 180 -17.28 20.39 24.25
C PHE A 180 -17.87 21.77 23.95
N ASP A 181 -19.16 21.87 23.66
CA ASP A 181 -19.86 23.13 23.36
C ASP A 181 -19.08 23.97 22.31
N ALA A 182 -18.79 23.33 21.18
CA ALA A 182 -17.97 23.90 20.11
C ALA A 182 -18.65 23.70 18.76
N LYS A 183 -18.52 24.65 17.83
CA LYS A 183 -19.10 24.50 16.49
C LYS A 183 -18.36 23.42 15.70
N PRO A 184 -19.03 22.71 14.77
CA PRO A 184 -18.37 21.75 13.89
C PRO A 184 -17.17 22.34 13.13
N ALA A 185 -17.25 23.63 12.76
CA ALA A 185 -16.16 24.34 12.12
C ALA A 185 -14.96 24.55 13.05
N GLU A 186 -15.17 24.77 14.35
CA GLU A 186 -14.11 24.91 15.35
C GLU A 186 -13.42 23.57 15.60
N ILE A 187 -14.16 22.47 15.72
CA ILE A 187 -13.58 21.13 15.90
C ILE A 187 -12.76 20.73 14.67
N ARG A 188 -13.25 21.00 13.45
CA ARG A 188 -12.46 20.79 12.23
C ARG A 188 -11.23 21.70 12.18
N ALA A 189 -11.34 22.96 12.57
CA ALA A 189 -10.20 23.87 12.63
C ALA A 189 -9.16 23.40 13.66
N LEU A 190 -9.59 22.87 14.81
CA LEU A 190 -8.73 22.26 15.83
C LEU A 190 -7.95 21.06 15.27
N PHE A 191 -8.61 20.18 14.52
CA PHE A 191 -7.98 19.01 13.90
C PHE A 191 -7.00 19.37 12.79
N ASN A 192 -7.27 20.47 12.07
CA ASN A 192 -6.41 20.95 11.00
C ASN A 192 -5.33 21.95 11.49
N ASN A 193 -5.15 22.14 12.79
CA ASN A 193 -4.24 23.13 13.40
C ASN A 193 -4.46 24.58 12.89
N LYS A 194 -5.71 24.93 12.58
CA LYS A 194 -6.13 26.26 12.07
C LYS A 194 -6.94 27.07 13.07
N LEU A 195 -7.08 26.58 14.31
CA LEU A 195 -7.81 27.26 15.36
C LEU A 195 -6.87 28.20 16.16
N GLU A 196 -7.40 29.32 16.63
CA GLU A 196 -6.64 30.30 17.42
C GLU A 196 -5.96 29.65 18.65
N PRO A 197 -4.72 30.04 19.02
CA PRO A 197 -3.95 29.35 20.05
C PRO A 197 -4.63 29.30 21.43
N ALA A 198 -5.25 30.40 21.86
CA ALA A 198 -5.93 30.47 23.15
C ALA A 198 -7.14 29.51 23.21
N ARG A 199 -7.93 29.49 22.13
CA ARG A 199 -9.10 28.60 22.01
C ARG A 199 -8.69 27.13 21.84
N THR A 200 -7.56 26.90 21.17
CA THR A 200 -6.95 25.57 21.04
C THR A 200 -6.55 25.00 22.39
N ALA A 201 -5.88 25.79 23.24
CA ALA A 201 -5.50 25.36 24.59
C ALA A 201 -6.73 25.01 25.44
N GLU A 202 -7.74 25.90 25.44
CA GLU A 202 -8.98 25.69 26.20
C GLU A 202 -9.71 24.39 25.82
N LEU A 203 -9.90 24.15 24.51
CA LEU A 203 -10.58 22.93 24.06
C LEU A 203 -9.76 21.68 24.36
N ARG A 204 -8.43 21.74 24.25
CA ARG A 204 -7.56 20.60 24.56
C ARG A 204 -7.59 20.25 26.04
N ASP A 205 -7.53 21.23 26.93
CA ASP A 205 -7.59 20.99 28.37
C ASP A 205 -8.91 20.32 28.76
N ARG A 206 -10.03 20.76 28.16
CA ARG A 206 -11.34 20.14 28.36
C ARG A 206 -11.40 18.71 27.82
N MET A 207 -10.83 18.46 26.65
CA MET A 207 -10.78 17.12 26.04
C MET A 207 -9.90 16.16 26.85
N LEU A 208 -8.76 16.61 27.35
CA LEU A 208 -7.88 15.83 28.23
C LEU A 208 -8.55 15.54 29.58
N ALA A 209 -9.23 16.52 30.17
CA ALA A 209 -10.01 16.33 31.40
C ALA A 209 -11.16 15.32 31.22
N ALA A 210 -11.69 15.21 30.00
CA ALA A 210 -12.71 14.22 29.62
C ALA A 210 -12.13 12.85 29.21
N GLY A 211 -10.81 12.67 29.28
CA GLY A 211 -10.13 11.40 29.00
C GLY A 211 -9.91 11.09 27.52
N LEU A 212 -9.98 12.08 26.63
CA LEU A 212 -9.75 11.87 25.20
C LEU A 212 -8.26 11.66 24.88
N PRO A 213 -7.90 10.70 24.02
CA PRO A 213 -6.51 10.47 23.60
C PRO A 213 -6.10 11.44 22.47
N ILE A 214 -5.77 12.70 22.80
CA ILE A 214 -5.51 13.82 21.86
C ILE A 214 -4.17 14.55 21.99
#